data_AF-A0A8T2BC20-F1
#
_entry.id   AF-A0A8T2BC20-F1
#
_cell.length_a   1.000
_cell.length_b   1.000
_cell.length_c   1.000
_cell.angle_alpha   90.00
_cell.angle_beta   90.00
_cell.angle_gamma   90.00
#
_symmetry.space_group_name_H-M   'P 1'
#
loop_
_entity.id
_entity.type
_entity.pdbx_description
1 polymer ?
#
loop_
_entity_poly.entity_id
_entity_poly.type
_entity_poly.pdbx_seq_one_letter_code
_entity_poly.pdbx_strand_id
1 'polypeptide(L)' 'MHRFRAWMDKERFASNSLLTTEYAAGLTEFMTLAGNQESCLTTGMMFCPCPVCNNNNFIDKGLVWSH' A
#
# COMPACT_ATOMS: atom_id res chain seq x y z
N MET A 1 6.59 -20.38 -0.65
CA MET A 1 6.95 -18.95 -0.55
C MET A 1 5.68 -18.14 -0.35
N HIS A 2 5.48 -17.55 0.82
CA HIS A 2 4.34 -16.66 1.05
C HIS A 2 4.52 -15.41 0.19
N ARG A 3 3.67 -15.25 -0.83
CA ARG A 3 3.65 -14.05 -1.68
C ARG A 3 3.02 -12.91 -0.87
N PHE A 4 3.81 -12.26 -0.03
CA PHE A 4 3.41 -11.09 0.77
C PHE A 4 2.83 -9.94 -0.08
N ARG A 5 3.07 -9.96 -1.40
CA ARG A 5 2.60 -8.98 -2.39
C ARG A 5 1.41 -9.44 -3.23
N ALA A 6 0.87 -10.66 -3.03
CA ALA A 6 -0.18 -11.21 -3.90
C ALA A 6 -1.47 -10.37 -3.94
N TRP A 7 -1.73 -9.57 -2.90
CA TRP A 7 -2.88 -8.66 -2.84
C TRP A 7 -2.73 -7.44 -3.78
N MET A 8 -1.49 -7.05 -4.15
CA MET A 8 -1.25 -5.97 -5.12
C MET A 8 -1.51 -6.41 -6.57
N ASP A 9 -1.35 -7.70 -6.86
CA ASP A 9 -1.58 -8.26 -8.19
C ASP A 9 -3.08 -8.50 -8.47
N LYS A 10 -3.95 -8.22 -7.49
CA LYS A 10 -5.39 -8.44 -7.54
C LYS A 10 -6.14 -7.13 -7.75
N GLU A 11 -7.41 -7.26 -8.10
CA GLU A 11 -8.33 -6.13 -8.25
C GLU A 11 -8.37 -5.28 -6.97
N ARG A 12 -8.00 -4.01 -7.13
CA ARG A 12 -8.00 -3.03 -6.04
C ARG A 12 -9.43 -2.69 -5.61
N PHE A 13 -10.31 -2.52 -6.57
CA PHE A 13 -11.69 -2.10 -6.35
C PHE A 13 -12.65 -3.21 -6.73
N ALA A 14 -13.66 -3.43 -5.89
CA ALA A 14 -14.82 -4.22 -6.27
C ALA A 14 -15.71 -3.40 -7.24
N SER A 15 -16.71 -4.06 -7.82
CA SER A 15 -17.66 -3.44 -8.77
C SER A 15 -18.41 -2.22 -8.20
N ASN A 16 -18.43 -2.05 -6.88
CA ASN A 16 -19.02 -0.92 -6.17
C ASN A 16 -18.05 0.25 -5.91
N SER A 17 -16.86 0.25 -6.54
CA SER A 17 -15.80 1.24 -6.35
C SER A 17 -15.20 1.30 -4.93
N LEU A 18 -15.52 0.35 -4.05
CA LEU A 18 -14.87 0.19 -2.76
C LEU A 18 -13.65 -0.70 -2.87
N LEU A 19 -12.67 -0.51 -1.97
CA LEU A 19 -11.53 -1.41 -1.89
C LEU A 19 -12.00 -2.84 -1.62
N THR A 20 -11.39 -3.81 -2.30
CA THR A 20 -11.59 -5.21 -1.95
C THR A 20 -11.05 -5.48 -0.54
N THR A 21 -11.68 -6.38 0.19
CA THR A 21 -11.26 -6.74 1.56
C THR A 21 -9.80 -7.17 1.60
N GLU A 22 -9.37 -7.93 0.58
CA GLU A 22 -7.99 -8.40 0.48
C GLU A 22 -7.00 -7.26 0.23
N TYR A 23 -7.32 -6.33 -0.67
CA TYR A 23 -6.47 -5.17 -0.91
C TYR A 23 -6.40 -4.25 0.32
N ALA A 24 -7.52 -4.01 0.99
CA ALA A 24 -7.58 -3.18 2.19
C ALA A 24 -6.76 -3.79 3.35
N ALA A 25 -6.85 -5.10 3.54
CA ALA A 25 -6.05 -5.82 4.55
C ALA A 25 -4.55 -5.74 4.24
N GLY A 26 -4.16 -6.06 3.00
CA GLY A 26 -2.77 -6.00 2.56
C GLY A 26 -2.18 -4.59 2.63
N LEU A 27 -2.94 -3.57 2.24
CA LEU A 27 -2.55 -2.17 2.38
C LEU A 27 -2.37 -1.79 3.85
N THR A 28 -3.26 -2.22 4.74
CA THR A 28 -3.16 -1.92 6.19
C THR A 28 -1.90 -2.55 6.81
N GLU A 29 -1.61 -3.80 6.50
CA GLU A 29 -0.38 -4.47 6.93
C GLU A 29 0.87 -3.77 6.38
N PHE A 30 0.86 -3.43 5.09
CA PHE A 30 1.94 -2.68 4.47
C PHE A 30 2.17 -1.34 5.16
N MET A 31 1.11 -0.55 5.39
CA MET A 31 1.20 0.75 6.03
C MET A 31 1.73 0.65 7.47
N THR A 32 1.34 -0.40 8.19
CA THR A 32 1.85 -0.67 9.55
C THR A 32 3.35 -0.96 9.52
N LEU A 33 3.82 -1.81 8.60
CA LEU A 33 5.24 -2.17 8.52
C LEU A 33 6.10 -1.03 7.98
N ALA A 34 5.68 -0.42 6.87
CA ALA A 34 6.42 0.64 6.20
C ALA A 34 6.38 1.95 7.01
N GLY A 35 5.32 2.20 7.79
CA GLY A 35 5.24 3.31 8.73
C GLY A 35 6.24 3.23 9.89
N ASN A 36 6.72 2.03 10.22
CA ASN A 36 7.75 1.79 11.24
C ASN A 36 9.18 1.78 10.67
N GLN A 37 9.35 1.95 9.36
CA GLN A 37 10.69 2.06 8.76
C GLN A 37 11.27 3.44 9.05
N GLU A 38 12.60 3.50 9.24
CA GLU A 38 13.32 4.74 9.56
C GLU A 38 13.01 5.85 8.55
N SER A 39 12.95 5.52 7.26
CA SER A 39 12.60 6.48 6.21
C SER A 39 11.25 7.16 6.46
N CYS A 40 10.21 6.39 6.80
CA CYS A 40 8.89 6.94 7.09
C CYS A 40 8.84 7.67 8.43
N LEU A 41 9.60 7.23 9.43
CA LEU A 41 9.66 7.90 10.74
C LEU A 41 10.36 9.26 10.66
N THR A 42 11.42 9.36 9.84
CA THR A 42 12.21 10.59 9.69
C THR A 42 11.56 11.56 8.70
N THR A 43 11.00 11.06 7.60
CA THR A 43 10.54 11.92 6.49
C THR A 43 9.02 11.97 6.33
N GLY A 44 8.28 11.03 6.94
CA GLY A 44 6.85 10.83 6.67
C GLY A 44 6.55 10.18 5.31
N MET A 45 7.58 9.85 4.52
CA MET A 45 7.44 9.31 3.18
C MET A 45 7.65 7.79 3.14
N MET A 46 6.95 7.13 2.22
CA MET A 46 7.05 5.70 2.01
C MET A 46 6.75 5.33 0.54
N PHE A 47 7.11 4.11 0.14
CA PHE A 47 6.80 3.61 -1.19
C PHE A 47 5.30 3.32 -1.32
N CYS A 48 4.70 3.72 -2.45
CA CYS A 48 3.30 3.46 -2.74
C CYS A 48 3.10 2.03 -3.28
N PRO A 49 2.35 1.16 -2.59
CA PRO A 49 2.12 -0.21 -3.01
C PRO A 49 0.94 -0.35 -3.97
N CYS A 50 0.34 0.75 -4.44
CA CYS A 50 -0.78 0.62 -5.36
C CYS A 50 -0.33 -0.07 -6.66
N PRO A 51 -1.21 -0.78 -7.38
CA PRO A 51 -0.83 -1.54 -8.56
C PRO A 51 -0.20 -0.68 -9.66
N VAL A 52 -0.56 0.61 -9.70
CA VAL A 52 -0.01 1.60 -10.64
C VAL A 52 1.43 1.95 -10.30
N CYS A 53 1.74 2.23 -9.03
CA CYS A 53 3.07 2.61 -8.59
C CYS A 53 4.00 1.40 -8.41
N ASN A 54 3.45 0.26 -7.99
CA ASN A 54 4.15 -1.00 -7.74
C ASN A 54 5.42 -0.84 -6.86
N ASN A 55 5.35 -0.01 -5.82
CA ASN A 55 6.48 0.38 -4.95
C ASN A 55 7.63 1.14 -5.64
N ASN A 56 7.38 1.81 -6.77
CA ASN A 56 8.40 2.66 -7.42
C ASN A 56 8.29 4.14 -7.06
N ASN A 57 7.13 4.58 -6.55
CA ASN A 57 6.92 5.98 -6.17
C ASN A 57 7.08 6.16 -4.66
N PHE A 58 7.96 7.07 -4.25
CA PHE A 58 8.20 7.43 -2.86
C PHE A 58 7.43 8.71 -2.53
N ILE A 59 6.35 8.60 -1.77
CA ILE A 59 5.37 9.68 -1.55
C ILE A 59 5.03 9.79 -0.06
N ASP A 60 4.36 10.88 0.32
CA ASP A 60 3.86 11.07 1.67
C ASP A 60 2.89 9.95 2.10
N LYS A 61 3.02 9.45 3.34
CA LYS A 61 2.19 8.36 3.87
C LYS A 61 0.69 8.65 3.84
N GLY A 62 0.28 9.91 3.98
CA GLY A 62 -1.12 10.32 3.90
C GLY A 62 -1.66 10.21 2.48
N LEU A 63 -0.81 10.46 1.47
CA LEU A 63 -1.16 10.31 0.06
C LEU A 63 -1.22 8.84 -0.38
N VAL A 64 -0.48 7.93 0.27
CA VAL A 64 -0.56 6.49 -0.05
C VAL A 64 -1.98 5.93 0.12
N TRP A 65 -2.76 6.46 1.07
CA TRP A 65 -4.14 6.03 1.28
C TRP A 65 -5.10 6.49 0.18
N SER A 66 -4.85 7.64 -0.42
CA SER A 66 -5.76 8.30 -1.37
C SER A 66 -5.32 8.22 -2.84
N HIS A 67 -4.07 7.82 -3.11
CA HIS A 67 -3.53 7.56 -4.45
C HIS A 67 -4.09 6.25 -5.02
#